data_AF-A0A920R580-F1
#
_entry.id   AF-A0A920R580-F1
#
_cell.length_a   1.000
_cell.length_b   1.000
_cell.length_c   1.000
_cell.angle_alpha   90.00
_cell.angle_beta   90.00
_cell.angle_gamma   90.00
#
_symmetry.space_group_name_H-M   'P 1'
#
loop_
_entity.id
_entity.type
_entity.pdbx_description
1 polymer ?
#
loop_
_entity_poly.entity_id
_entity_poly.type
_entity_poly.pdbx_seq_one_letter_code
_entity_poly.pdbx_strand_id
1 'polypeptide(L)'
;MRAVLRVLWCRTAGFFITLLIIIVPISSSAGTIVRVSTTIGDFSMELLDDIAPITVRNFLNYVNRNDYNGTYFHRVVDDFVAQGGAYRFQPFVGPIDVPTDPPIQNEFNVSNTRGTVAMAKIAGDPNSATNQWFVNLADNLDLDTSDGGFTVFANVIGEGMEIVDAIDNQLTINLGFKASEAPYVTSAYEDPTNFLYMNVEIVERLSSAPNLFETNSGLFITSVDIDNGSDLIALNFNVVPSGDALVIQANLESVIPRRGPVEGVATYSSADGRFRIPSLEVNANGEVSIVSNVVFVLTNASPVQFTLESFQQ
;
A
#
# COMPACT_ATOMS: atom_id res chain seq x y z
N MET A 1 -9.96 -95.86 -23.03
CA MET A 1 -10.36 -95.19 -24.29
C MET A 1 -9.86 -93.74 -24.21
N ARG A 2 -9.27 -93.24 -25.32
CA ARG A 2 -8.54 -91.97 -25.56
C ARG A 2 -9.06 -90.75 -24.75
N ALA A 3 -8.25 -89.80 -24.29
CA ALA A 3 -7.44 -88.88 -25.10
C ALA A 3 -6.40 -88.08 -24.29
N VAL A 4 -5.35 -87.66 -25.00
CA VAL A 4 -4.23 -86.79 -24.61
C VAL A 4 -4.65 -85.32 -24.73
N LEU A 5 -4.23 -84.43 -23.80
CA LEU A 5 -4.18 -82.99 -24.06
C LEU A 5 -2.90 -82.37 -23.48
N ARG A 6 -2.22 -81.59 -24.33
CA ARG A 6 -0.92 -80.91 -24.12
C ARG A 6 -1.08 -79.70 -23.19
N VAL A 7 -0.12 -79.50 -22.29
CA VAL A 7 0.05 -78.26 -21.51
C VAL A 7 1.04 -77.35 -22.26
N LEU A 8 0.58 -76.18 -22.70
CA LEU A 8 1.44 -75.11 -23.23
C LEU A 8 2.02 -74.29 -22.08
N TRP A 9 3.32 -74.02 -22.17
CA TRP A 9 4.05 -73.03 -21.38
C TRP A 9 3.63 -71.61 -21.77
N CYS A 10 3.31 -70.77 -20.79
CA CYS A 10 3.18 -69.33 -20.97
C CYS A 10 4.25 -68.63 -20.11
N ARG A 11 5.21 -67.96 -20.77
CA ARG A 11 6.22 -67.11 -20.13
C ARG A 11 5.63 -65.71 -19.94
N THR A 12 5.42 -65.28 -18.70
CA THR A 12 5.06 -63.88 -18.40
C THR A 12 6.32 -63.05 -18.21
N ALA A 13 6.54 -62.08 -19.11
CA ALA A 13 7.55 -61.04 -18.96
C ALA A 13 7.00 -59.92 -18.06
N GLY A 14 7.67 -59.62 -16.94
CA GLY A 14 7.32 -58.52 -16.05
C GLY A 14 7.84 -57.19 -16.59
N PHE A 15 6.94 -56.25 -16.87
CA PHE A 15 7.27 -54.85 -17.11
C PHE A 15 7.29 -54.10 -15.76
N PHE A 16 8.47 -53.64 -15.34
CA PHE A 16 8.60 -52.66 -14.27
C PHE A 16 8.30 -51.26 -14.82
N ILE A 17 7.18 -50.66 -14.40
CA ILE A 17 6.88 -49.25 -14.67
C ILE A 17 7.57 -48.44 -13.57
N THR A 18 8.66 -47.75 -13.91
CA THR A 18 9.29 -46.74 -13.05
C THR A 18 8.40 -45.49 -13.03
N LEU A 19 7.73 -45.24 -11.90
CA LEU A 19 6.96 -44.03 -11.68
C LEU A 19 7.92 -42.84 -11.52
N LEU A 20 7.97 -41.97 -12.52
CA LEU A 20 8.72 -40.72 -12.46
C LEU A 20 7.91 -39.71 -11.62
N ILE A 21 8.34 -39.44 -10.39
CA ILE A 21 7.75 -38.38 -9.55
C ILE A 21 8.26 -37.04 -10.11
N ILE A 22 7.41 -36.33 -10.84
CA ILE A 22 7.66 -34.95 -11.25
C ILE A 22 7.37 -34.08 -10.04
N ILE A 23 8.42 -33.62 -9.36
CA ILE A 23 8.32 -32.56 -8.35
C ILE A 23 8.12 -31.26 -9.13
N VAL A 24 6.88 -30.82 -9.28
CA VAL A 24 6.58 -29.47 -9.76
C VAL A 24 6.91 -28.53 -8.61
N PRO A 25 7.86 -27.58 -8.77
CA PRO A 25 8.05 -26.55 -7.76
C PRO A 25 6.75 -25.74 -7.69
N ILE A 26 6.09 -25.77 -6.52
CA ILE A 26 5.05 -24.80 -6.20
C ILE A 26 5.81 -23.49 -5.95
N SER A 27 5.91 -22.65 -6.98
CA SER A 27 6.26 -21.25 -6.76
C SER A 27 5.07 -20.62 -6.03
N SER A 28 5.17 -20.46 -4.71
CA SER A 28 4.34 -19.48 -4.02
C SER A 28 4.74 -18.12 -4.60
N SER A 29 3.86 -17.48 -5.36
CA SER A 29 4.07 -16.07 -5.66
C SER A 29 4.00 -15.33 -4.33
N ALA A 30 4.98 -14.47 -4.04
CA ALA A 30 4.80 -13.48 -2.98
C ALA A 30 3.61 -12.59 -3.38
N GLY A 31 2.83 -12.14 -2.39
CA GLY A 31 1.70 -11.27 -2.66
C GLY A 31 2.17 -9.91 -3.18
N THR A 32 1.32 -9.21 -3.92
CA THR A 32 1.52 -7.80 -4.27
C THR A 32 1.78 -7.00 -2.99
N ILE A 33 2.82 -6.18 -2.97
CA ILE A 33 3.11 -5.31 -1.83
C ILE A 33 2.64 -3.90 -2.15
N VAL A 34 1.95 -3.28 -1.19
CA VAL A 34 1.62 -1.85 -1.26
C VAL A 34 2.16 -1.13 -0.04
N ARG A 35 2.61 0.10 -0.26
CA ARG A 35 3.06 1.03 0.78
C ARG A 35 1.98 2.07 1.01
N VAL A 36 1.63 2.27 2.28
CA VAL A 36 0.73 3.32 2.73
C VAL A 36 1.57 4.40 3.40
N SER A 37 1.77 5.52 2.72
CA SER A 37 2.48 6.66 3.28
C SER A 37 1.51 7.53 4.06
N THR A 38 1.74 7.75 5.36
CA THR A 38 0.81 8.51 6.22
C THR A 38 1.44 9.77 6.79
N THR A 39 0.62 10.59 7.44
CA THR A 39 1.10 11.79 8.13
C THR A 39 2.14 11.52 9.21
N ILE A 40 2.17 10.35 9.85
CA ILE A 40 3.07 10.06 10.99
C ILE A 40 4.07 8.93 10.73
N GLY A 41 4.15 8.43 9.49
CA GLY A 41 5.03 7.33 9.13
C GLY A 41 4.46 6.50 8.00
N ASP A 42 5.22 5.53 7.51
CA ASP A 42 4.79 4.66 6.42
C ASP A 42 4.69 3.23 6.92
N PHE A 43 3.65 2.52 6.49
CA PHE A 43 3.56 1.08 6.69
C PHE A 43 3.37 0.37 5.35
N SER A 44 3.65 -0.92 5.32
CA SER A 44 3.46 -1.76 4.14
C SER A 44 2.50 -2.89 4.44
N MET A 45 1.80 -3.36 3.42
CA MET A 45 0.90 -4.50 3.50
C MET A 45 1.13 -5.43 2.31
N GLU A 46 1.10 -6.73 2.56
CA GLU A 46 1.13 -7.79 1.55
C GLU A 46 -0.30 -8.23 1.25
N LEU A 47 -0.70 -8.12 -0.02
CA LEU A 47 -2.02 -8.49 -0.49
C LEU A 47 -2.15 -10.02 -0.61
N LEU A 48 -3.34 -10.53 -0.33
CA LEU A 48 -3.68 -11.95 -0.43
C LEU A 48 -4.28 -12.25 -1.81
N ASP A 49 -3.48 -12.07 -2.86
CA ASP A 49 -3.93 -12.13 -4.27
C ASP A 49 -4.69 -13.43 -4.60
N ASP A 50 -4.23 -14.56 -4.08
CA ASP A 50 -4.83 -15.89 -4.32
C ASP A 50 -6.08 -16.17 -3.46
N ILE A 51 -6.21 -15.50 -2.31
CA ILE A 51 -7.29 -15.75 -1.34
C ILE A 51 -8.50 -14.86 -1.59
N ALA A 52 -8.27 -13.59 -1.91
CA ALA A 52 -9.31 -12.59 -2.16
C ALA A 52 -9.10 -11.85 -3.50
N PRO A 53 -9.07 -12.58 -4.64
CA PRO A 53 -8.66 -12.02 -5.93
C PRO A 53 -9.59 -10.91 -6.45
N ILE A 54 -10.90 -10.97 -6.19
CA ILE A 54 -11.83 -9.91 -6.61
C ILE A 54 -11.55 -8.64 -5.81
N THR A 55 -11.33 -8.81 -4.51
CA THR A 55 -11.11 -7.74 -3.55
C THR A 55 -9.77 -7.04 -3.77
N VAL A 56 -8.70 -7.81 -3.93
CA VAL A 56 -7.36 -7.33 -4.28
C VAL A 56 -7.41 -6.53 -5.59
N ARG A 57 -8.02 -7.09 -6.64
CA ARG A 57 -8.14 -6.39 -7.93
C ARG A 57 -8.91 -5.09 -7.80
N ASN A 58 -10.00 -5.07 -7.03
CA ASN A 58 -10.76 -3.87 -6.74
C ASN A 58 -9.90 -2.82 -6.03
N PHE A 59 -9.22 -3.20 -4.95
CA PHE A 59 -8.32 -2.30 -4.21
C PHE A 59 -7.22 -1.73 -5.10
N LEU A 60 -6.55 -2.58 -5.88
CA LEU A 60 -5.50 -2.16 -6.82
C LEU A 60 -6.03 -1.25 -7.93
N ASN A 61 -7.29 -1.35 -8.34
CA ASN A 61 -7.87 -0.39 -9.29
C ASN A 61 -7.91 1.03 -8.70
N TYR A 62 -8.27 1.17 -7.43
CA TYR A 62 -8.23 2.46 -6.74
C TYR A 62 -6.80 2.97 -6.57
N VAL A 63 -5.85 2.10 -6.22
CA VAL A 63 -4.43 2.47 -6.13
C VAL A 63 -3.90 2.97 -7.47
N ASN A 64 -4.11 2.21 -8.56
CA ASN A 64 -3.63 2.58 -9.90
C ASN A 64 -4.24 3.87 -10.46
N ARG A 65 -5.41 4.30 -9.95
CA ARG A 65 -6.04 5.58 -10.30
C ARG A 65 -5.66 6.72 -9.36
N ASN A 66 -4.77 6.50 -8.40
CA ASN A 66 -4.43 7.44 -7.33
C ASN A 66 -5.64 7.84 -6.45
N ASP A 67 -6.70 7.02 -6.42
CA ASP A 67 -7.94 7.36 -5.73
C ASP A 67 -7.75 7.47 -4.20
N TYR A 68 -6.74 6.80 -3.66
CA TYR A 68 -6.39 6.87 -2.24
C TYR A 68 -5.44 8.03 -1.90
N ASN A 69 -4.86 8.72 -2.88
CA ASN A 69 -3.95 9.82 -2.61
C ASN A 69 -4.68 11.01 -1.98
N GLY A 70 -4.12 11.52 -0.88
CA GLY A 70 -4.71 12.58 -0.07
C GLY A 70 -6.01 12.19 0.64
N THR A 71 -6.34 10.90 0.74
CA THR A 71 -7.43 10.45 1.62
C THR A 71 -6.96 10.45 3.07
N TYR A 72 -7.87 10.26 4.03
CA TYR A 72 -7.52 10.20 5.45
C TYR A 72 -8.26 9.07 6.15
N PHE A 73 -7.73 8.65 7.29
CA PHE A 73 -8.48 7.80 8.22
C PHE A 73 -9.64 8.62 8.76
N HIS A 74 -10.87 8.19 8.50
CA HIS A 74 -12.07 8.94 8.87
C HIS A 74 -12.76 8.32 10.10
N ARG A 75 -12.31 7.12 10.50
CA ARG A 75 -12.77 6.41 11.66
C ARG A 75 -11.66 5.54 12.23
N VAL A 76 -11.19 5.86 13.42
CA VAL A 76 -10.31 5.01 14.22
C VAL A 76 -10.99 4.75 15.55
N VAL A 77 -11.11 3.47 15.90
CA VAL A 77 -11.68 3.02 17.17
C VAL A 77 -10.65 2.15 17.87
N ASP A 78 -10.25 2.64 19.04
CA ASP A 78 -9.31 2.02 19.97
C ASP A 78 -9.60 0.52 20.13
N ASP A 79 -8.55 -0.30 19.99
CA ASP A 79 -8.63 -1.76 20.08
C ASP A 79 -9.66 -2.41 19.13
N PHE A 80 -10.03 -1.75 18.03
CA PHE A 80 -10.95 -2.30 17.03
C PHE A 80 -10.43 -2.14 15.61
N VAL A 81 -10.64 -0.99 14.97
CA VAL A 81 -10.27 -0.79 13.55
C VAL A 81 -9.82 0.63 13.24
N ALA A 82 -8.86 0.74 12.32
CA ALA A 82 -8.49 1.99 11.66
C ALA A 82 -8.97 1.98 10.21
N GLN A 83 -9.98 2.78 9.88
CA GLN A 83 -10.72 2.75 8.61
C GLN A 83 -10.48 4.00 7.75
N GLY A 84 -10.23 3.77 6.47
CA GLY A 84 -9.84 4.80 5.49
C GLY A 84 -10.38 4.55 4.07
N GLY A 85 -9.86 5.32 3.11
CA GLY A 85 -10.08 5.14 1.67
C GLY A 85 -11.35 5.76 1.09
N ALA A 86 -12.24 6.24 1.95
CA ALA A 86 -13.57 6.72 1.56
C ALA A 86 -13.62 8.20 1.16
N TYR A 87 -12.83 9.04 1.84
CA TYR A 87 -13.03 10.49 1.82
C TYR A 87 -11.72 11.26 1.66
N ARG A 88 -11.82 12.39 0.96
CA ARG A 88 -10.86 13.50 1.03
C ARG A 88 -11.47 14.64 1.82
N PHE A 89 -10.64 15.58 2.26
CA PHE A 89 -11.14 16.79 2.92
C PHE A 89 -11.03 17.99 1.99
N GLN A 90 -12.13 18.71 1.79
CA GLN A 90 -12.15 19.96 1.05
C GLN A 90 -12.40 21.14 2.00
N PRO A 91 -11.48 22.14 2.07
CA PRO A 91 -11.68 23.33 2.90
C PRO A 91 -13.02 24.01 2.61
N PHE A 92 -13.71 24.44 3.68
CA PHE A 92 -15.03 25.08 3.64
C PHE A 92 -16.20 24.21 3.12
N VAL A 93 -15.95 22.96 2.72
CA VAL A 93 -16.97 21.98 2.30
C VAL A 93 -17.07 20.81 3.28
N GLY A 94 -15.92 20.28 3.73
CA GLY A 94 -15.84 19.12 4.62
C GLY A 94 -15.43 17.84 3.90
N PRO A 95 -15.78 16.66 4.46
CA PRO A 95 -15.52 15.36 3.85
C PRO A 95 -16.24 15.19 2.50
N ILE A 96 -15.47 14.95 1.45
CA ILE A 96 -15.96 14.66 0.09
C ILE A 96 -15.66 13.20 -0.28
N ASP A 97 -16.57 12.58 -1.02
CA ASP A 97 -16.46 11.17 -1.41
C ASP A 97 -15.35 10.98 -2.44
N VAL A 98 -14.52 9.95 -2.23
CA VAL A 98 -13.78 9.34 -3.34
C VAL A 98 -14.79 8.60 -4.22
N PRO A 99 -14.82 8.82 -5.54
CA PRO A 99 -15.72 8.10 -6.45
C PRO A 99 -15.61 6.59 -6.29
N THR A 100 -16.74 5.88 -6.36
CA THR A 100 -16.81 4.44 -6.16
C THR A 100 -17.09 3.69 -7.46
N ASP A 101 -16.46 2.53 -7.62
CA ASP A 101 -16.83 1.51 -8.57
C ASP A 101 -18.05 0.73 -8.04
N PRO A 102 -18.73 -0.08 -8.88
CA PRO A 102 -19.79 -0.98 -8.41
C PRO A 102 -19.31 -1.90 -7.28
N PRO A 103 -20.19 -2.26 -6.34
CA PRO A 103 -19.80 -3.07 -5.20
C PRO A 103 -19.40 -4.49 -5.62
N ILE A 104 -18.49 -5.09 -4.85
CA ILE A 104 -17.91 -6.40 -5.13
C ILE A 104 -18.53 -7.51 -4.26
N GLN A 105 -18.41 -8.75 -4.75
CA GLN A 105 -18.79 -9.93 -4.00
C GLN A 105 -17.85 -10.13 -2.79
N ASN A 106 -18.43 -10.49 -1.65
CA ASN A 106 -17.67 -10.84 -0.44
C ASN A 106 -16.89 -12.16 -0.64
N GLU A 107 -15.61 -12.17 -0.28
CA GLU A 107 -14.68 -13.31 -0.39
C GLU A 107 -14.14 -13.74 0.98
N PHE A 108 -14.90 -13.53 2.06
CA PHE A 108 -14.45 -13.86 3.41
C PHE A 108 -14.01 -15.33 3.53
N ASN A 109 -12.72 -15.52 3.87
CA ASN A 109 -12.12 -16.84 4.07
C ASN A 109 -10.95 -16.83 5.08
N VAL A 110 -10.58 -15.65 5.61
CA VAL A 110 -9.48 -15.45 6.56
C VAL A 110 -10.02 -14.63 7.73
N SER A 111 -9.72 -15.07 8.95
CA SER A 111 -10.19 -14.44 10.19
C SER A 111 -9.65 -13.01 10.34
N ASN A 112 -10.48 -12.12 10.87
CA ASN A 112 -10.17 -10.72 11.16
C ASN A 112 -9.34 -10.60 12.44
N THR A 113 -8.13 -11.16 12.43
CA THR A 113 -7.17 -11.04 13.52
C THR A 113 -6.35 -9.76 13.41
N ARG A 114 -5.71 -9.34 14.50
CA ARG A 114 -4.88 -8.14 14.54
C ARG A 114 -3.87 -8.09 13.39
N GLY A 115 -3.74 -6.93 12.76
CA GLY A 115 -2.82 -6.67 11.65
C GLY A 115 -3.30 -7.13 10.27
N THR A 116 -4.45 -7.80 10.19
CA THR A 116 -5.13 -8.05 8.90
C THR A 116 -5.81 -6.79 8.39
N VAL A 117 -5.94 -6.67 7.07
CA VAL A 117 -6.65 -5.58 6.40
C VAL A 117 -7.87 -6.15 5.69
N ALA A 118 -9.03 -5.56 5.94
CA ALA A 118 -10.31 -6.03 5.40
C ALA A 118 -11.13 -4.90 4.76
N MET A 119 -12.06 -5.28 3.88
CA MET A 119 -12.98 -4.33 3.25
C MET A 119 -14.13 -3.97 4.18
N ALA A 120 -14.42 -2.67 4.30
CA ALA A 120 -15.65 -2.23 4.96
C ALA A 120 -16.87 -2.44 4.04
N LYS A 121 -18.03 -2.67 4.65
CA LYS A 121 -19.30 -2.94 3.96
C LYS A 121 -20.48 -2.35 4.72
N ILE A 122 -21.60 -2.19 4.04
CA ILE A 122 -22.86 -1.72 4.60
C ILE A 122 -23.49 -2.84 5.43
N ALA A 123 -23.93 -2.51 6.65
CA ALA A 123 -24.60 -3.46 7.54
C ALA A 123 -25.85 -4.06 6.87
N GLY A 124 -26.01 -5.38 6.95
CA GLY A 124 -27.08 -6.14 6.30
C GLY A 124 -26.87 -6.42 4.81
N ASP A 125 -25.80 -5.94 4.19
CA ASP A 125 -25.47 -6.22 2.78
C ASP A 125 -24.03 -6.76 2.64
N PRO A 126 -23.84 -8.09 2.56
CA PRO A 126 -22.51 -8.70 2.47
C PRO A 126 -21.72 -8.26 1.24
N ASN A 127 -22.39 -7.95 0.12
CA ASN A 127 -21.73 -7.70 -1.18
C ASN A 127 -21.75 -6.21 -1.53
N SER A 128 -21.51 -5.34 -0.55
CA SER A 128 -21.60 -3.87 -0.68
C SER A 128 -20.25 -3.15 -0.63
N ALA A 129 -19.14 -3.87 -0.47
CA ALA A 129 -17.81 -3.28 -0.40
C ALA A 129 -17.43 -2.58 -1.71
N THR A 130 -16.79 -1.40 -1.60
CA THR A 130 -16.29 -0.59 -2.73
C THR A 130 -14.85 -0.14 -2.50
N ASN A 131 -14.61 1.08 -2.00
CA ASN A 131 -13.28 1.67 -1.81
C ASN A 131 -12.78 1.70 -0.36
N GLN A 132 -13.66 1.41 0.61
CA GLN A 132 -13.34 1.53 2.02
C GLN A 132 -12.69 0.26 2.55
N TRP A 133 -11.63 0.43 3.32
CA TRP A 133 -10.90 -0.66 3.96
C TRP A 133 -10.46 -0.24 5.36
N PHE A 134 -10.14 -1.22 6.19
CA PHE A 134 -9.64 -0.99 7.54
C PHE A 134 -8.56 -1.99 7.93
N VAL A 135 -7.69 -1.56 8.84
CA VAL A 135 -6.75 -2.43 9.55
C VAL A 135 -7.37 -2.87 10.87
N ASN A 136 -7.30 -4.16 11.18
CA ASN A 136 -7.71 -4.72 12.47
C ASN A 136 -6.65 -4.39 13.54
N LEU A 137 -7.04 -3.65 14.57
CA LEU A 137 -6.17 -3.22 15.69
C LEU A 137 -6.12 -4.27 16.82
N ALA A 138 -7.13 -5.14 16.87
CA ALA A 138 -7.22 -6.30 17.75
C ALA A 138 -7.78 -7.52 17.00
N ASP A 139 -7.94 -8.64 17.72
CA ASP A 139 -8.62 -9.83 17.19
C ASP A 139 -10.14 -9.63 17.19
N ASN A 140 -10.69 -9.30 16.03
CA ASN A 140 -12.08 -8.91 15.85
C ASN A 140 -12.95 -10.08 15.36
N LEU A 141 -12.97 -11.17 16.12
CA LEU A 141 -13.63 -12.42 15.72
C LEU A 141 -15.15 -12.28 15.47
N ASP A 142 -15.79 -11.26 16.02
CA ASP A 142 -17.19 -10.95 15.73
C ASP A 142 -17.41 -10.56 14.25
N LEU A 143 -16.40 -9.95 13.61
CA LEU A 143 -16.43 -9.62 12.18
C LEU A 143 -16.41 -10.86 11.29
N ASP A 144 -15.96 -12.02 11.78
CA ASP A 144 -15.94 -13.27 11.00
C ASP A 144 -17.32 -13.87 10.81
N THR A 145 -18.26 -13.54 11.70
CA THR A 145 -19.64 -14.07 11.67
C THR A 145 -20.67 -13.02 11.28
N SER A 146 -20.34 -11.72 11.42
CA SER A 146 -21.21 -10.61 11.10
C SER A 146 -21.47 -10.47 9.60
N ASP A 147 -22.74 -10.55 9.21
CA ASP A 147 -23.20 -10.31 7.84
C ASP A 147 -22.37 -11.08 6.78
N GLY A 148 -22.05 -12.35 7.05
CA GLY A 148 -21.28 -13.20 6.14
C GLY A 148 -19.76 -13.03 6.17
N GLY A 149 -19.22 -12.34 7.18
CA GLY A 149 -17.79 -12.11 7.36
C GLY A 149 -17.29 -10.86 6.63
N PHE A 150 -16.22 -10.23 7.12
CA PHE A 150 -15.55 -9.11 6.44
C PHE A 150 -14.31 -9.61 5.71
N THR A 151 -14.26 -9.42 4.38
CA THR A 151 -13.18 -9.98 3.55
C THR A 151 -11.82 -9.37 3.91
N VAL A 152 -10.99 -10.14 4.60
CA VAL A 152 -9.56 -9.90 4.75
C VAL A 152 -8.86 -10.13 3.42
N PHE A 153 -8.11 -9.14 2.95
CA PHE A 153 -7.43 -9.17 1.65
C PHE A 153 -5.95 -8.77 1.73
N ALA A 154 -5.44 -8.40 2.90
CA ALA A 154 -4.01 -8.14 3.10
C ALA A 154 -3.59 -8.35 4.56
N ASN A 155 -2.28 -8.40 4.80
CA ASN A 155 -1.68 -8.30 6.13
C ASN A 155 -0.70 -7.13 6.16
N VAL A 156 -0.67 -6.38 7.27
CA VAL A 156 0.41 -5.44 7.54
C VAL A 156 1.71 -6.23 7.77
N ILE A 157 2.79 -5.80 7.12
CA ILE A 157 4.10 -6.49 7.13
C ILE A 157 5.22 -5.55 7.61
N GLY A 158 6.39 -6.15 7.92
CA GLY A 158 7.54 -5.42 8.46
C GLY A 158 7.25 -4.81 9.82
N GLU A 159 7.74 -3.59 10.05
CA GLU A 159 7.47 -2.79 11.27
C GLU A 159 6.17 -1.98 11.14
N GLY A 160 5.34 -2.28 10.14
CA GLY A 160 4.16 -1.48 9.82
C GLY A 160 3.14 -1.37 10.95
N MET A 161 3.05 -2.38 11.83
CA MET A 161 2.15 -2.31 12.97
C MET A 161 2.55 -1.25 14.00
N GLU A 162 3.82 -0.87 14.09
CA GLU A 162 4.23 0.23 14.99
C GLU A 162 3.62 1.57 14.56
N ILE A 163 3.52 1.81 13.25
CA ILE A 163 2.86 2.99 12.69
C ILE A 163 1.35 2.89 12.88
N VAL A 164 0.76 1.71 12.66
CA VAL A 164 -0.68 1.51 12.87
C VAL A 164 -1.07 1.70 14.34
N ASP A 165 -0.25 1.25 15.29
CA ASP A 165 -0.44 1.49 16.71
C ASP A 165 -0.28 2.98 17.05
N ALA A 166 0.66 3.67 16.41
CA ALA A 166 0.78 5.12 16.57
C ALA A 166 -0.46 5.86 16.04
N ILE A 167 -1.11 5.36 14.98
CA ILE A 167 -2.39 5.88 14.47
C ILE A 167 -3.51 5.68 15.50
N ASP A 168 -3.60 4.49 16.10
CA ASP A 168 -4.61 4.15 17.11
C ASP A 168 -4.56 5.07 18.34
N ASN A 169 -3.33 5.42 18.76
CA ASN A 169 -3.09 6.29 19.91
C ASN A 169 -3.45 7.77 19.68
N GLN A 170 -3.93 8.16 18.50
CA GLN A 170 -4.29 9.56 18.23
C GLN A 170 -5.67 9.91 18.79
N LEU A 171 -5.82 11.17 19.23
CA LEU A 171 -7.14 11.70 19.57
C LEU A 171 -8.01 11.77 18.31
N THR A 172 -9.32 11.55 18.49
CA THR A 172 -10.29 11.60 17.39
C THR A 172 -11.26 12.76 17.54
N ILE A 173 -11.81 13.21 16.42
CA ILE A 173 -12.90 14.19 16.37
C ILE A 173 -14.06 13.65 15.55
N ASN A 174 -15.28 13.96 15.98
CA ASN A 174 -16.51 13.66 15.26
C ASN A 174 -16.92 14.86 14.40
N LEU A 175 -16.93 14.67 13.09
CA LEU A 175 -17.38 15.64 12.08
C LEU A 175 -18.67 15.18 11.36
N GLY A 176 -19.43 14.29 12.00
CA GLY A 176 -20.65 13.70 11.47
C GLY A 176 -20.43 12.34 10.80
N PHE A 177 -21.41 11.90 10.01
CA PHE A 177 -21.49 10.52 9.52
C PHE A 177 -20.29 10.07 8.67
N LYS A 178 -19.71 10.96 7.86
CA LYS A 178 -18.57 10.63 6.99
C LYS A 178 -17.24 10.58 7.74
N ALA A 179 -17.15 11.15 8.93
CA ALA A 179 -15.93 11.24 9.70
C ALA A 179 -16.28 11.23 11.19
N SER A 180 -16.77 10.08 11.66
CA SER A 180 -17.32 9.95 13.01
C SER A 180 -16.25 9.97 14.09
N GLU A 181 -15.05 9.49 13.76
CA GLU A 181 -13.93 9.26 14.69
C GLU A 181 -12.62 9.53 13.93
N ALA A 182 -12.49 10.71 13.31
CA ALA A 182 -11.32 11.04 12.50
C ALA A 182 -10.13 11.40 13.41
N PRO A 183 -9.00 10.66 13.35
CA PRO A 183 -7.82 10.94 14.16
C PRO A 183 -7.06 12.19 13.69
N TYR A 184 -6.43 12.89 14.64
CA TYR A 184 -5.59 14.06 14.39
C TYR A 184 -4.32 14.08 15.24
N VAL A 185 -3.26 14.73 14.74
CA VAL A 185 -1.86 14.59 15.24
C VAL A 185 -1.34 15.80 16.02
N THR A 186 -2.23 16.51 16.67
CA THR A 186 -1.96 17.71 17.49
C THR A 186 -2.58 17.55 18.86
N SER A 187 -2.16 18.36 19.84
CA SER A 187 -2.71 18.29 21.21
C SER A 187 -4.19 18.68 21.29
N ALA A 188 -4.68 19.43 20.30
CA ALA A 188 -6.08 19.79 20.12
C ALA A 188 -6.34 19.95 18.62
N TYR A 189 -7.52 19.55 18.17
CA TYR A 189 -7.92 19.76 16.78
C TYR A 189 -8.12 21.25 16.49
N GLU A 190 -7.32 21.78 15.57
CA GLU A 190 -7.40 23.18 15.14
C GLU A 190 -8.04 23.28 13.75
N ASP A 191 -7.55 22.47 12.82
CA ASP A 191 -7.99 22.49 11.44
C ASP A 191 -7.73 21.14 10.73
N PRO A 192 -8.31 20.93 9.53
CA PRO A 192 -8.22 19.66 8.81
C PRO A 192 -6.81 19.22 8.40
N THR A 193 -5.82 20.11 8.37
CA THR A 193 -4.41 19.73 8.13
C THR A 193 -3.82 18.89 9.27
N ASN A 194 -4.51 18.82 10.40
CA ASN A 194 -4.13 17.98 11.54
C ASN A 194 -4.57 16.52 11.36
N PHE A 195 -5.38 16.15 10.36
CA PHE A 195 -5.78 14.76 10.18
C PHE A 195 -4.62 13.84 9.77
N LEU A 196 -4.81 12.54 10.01
CA LEU A 196 -3.97 11.49 9.46
C LEU A 196 -4.33 11.20 8.01
N TYR A 197 -3.65 11.89 7.11
CA TYR A 197 -3.75 11.63 5.68
C TYR A 197 -2.93 10.42 5.27
N MET A 198 -3.25 9.88 4.09
CA MET A 198 -2.53 8.78 3.48
C MET A 198 -2.45 8.89 1.95
N ASN A 199 -1.41 8.29 1.40
CA ASN A 199 -1.30 7.86 0.02
C ASN A 199 -1.08 6.36 0.00
N VAL A 200 -1.47 5.69 -1.07
CA VAL A 200 -1.28 4.24 -1.22
C VAL A 200 -0.66 3.99 -2.58
N GLU A 201 0.45 3.27 -2.61
CA GLU A 201 1.20 2.98 -3.83
C GLU A 201 1.60 1.50 -3.90
N ILE A 202 1.61 0.94 -5.11
CA ILE A 202 2.16 -0.40 -5.35
C ILE A 202 3.69 -0.30 -5.35
N VAL A 203 4.35 -1.14 -4.56
CA VAL A 203 5.82 -1.20 -4.50
C VAL A 203 6.29 -2.60 -4.88
N GLU A 204 7.50 -2.69 -5.43
CA GLU A 204 8.01 -3.96 -5.95
C GLU A 204 8.48 -4.90 -4.83
N ARG A 205 8.74 -4.34 -3.64
CA ARG A 205 9.20 -5.08 -2.46
C ARG A 205 8.92 -4.32 -1.18
N LEU A 206 9.07 -5.00 -0.04
CA LEU A 206 9.14 -4.35 1.26
C LEU A 206 10.40 -3.46 1.34
N SER A 207 10.20 -2.22 1.78
CA SER A 207 11.26 -1.26 2.07
C SER A 207 10.83 -0.33 3.19
N SER A 208 11.73 -0.08 4.15
CA SER A 208 11.59 0.97 5.17
C SER A 208 12.32 2.26 4.80
N ALA A 209 12.93 2.33 3.61
CA ALA A 209 13.70 3.51 3.22
C ALA A 209 12.80 4.77 3.15
N PRO A 210 13.28 5.92 3.65
CA PRO A 210 12.53 7.19 3.60
C PRO A 210 12.48 7.79 2.20
N ASN A 211 13.43 7.41 1.33
CA ASN A 211 13.50 7.79 -0.08
C ASN A 211 13.67 6.51 -0.90
N LEU A 212 12.63 6.14 -1.64
CA LEU A 212 12.57 4.90 -2.41
C LEU A 212 12.28 5.19 -3.87
N PHE A 213 13.18 4.79 -4.76
CA PHE A 213 13.00 4.88 -6.21
C PHE A 213 12.91 3.47 -6.83
N GLU A 214 11.76 3.19 -7.43
CA GLU A 214 11.46 1.94 -8.13
C GLU A 214 11.63 2.16 -9.64
N THR A 215 12.68 1.60 -10.25
CA THR A 215 13.02 1.98 -11.63
C THR A 215 12.04 1.45 -12.66
N ASN A 216 11.34 0.34 -12.39
CA ASN A 216 10.45 -0.27 -13.40
C ASN A 216 9.13 0.48 -13.51
N SER A 217 8.55 0.88 -12.37
CA SER A 217 7.35 1.73 -12.34
C SER A 217 7.69 3.20 -12.59
N GLY A 218 8.92 3.63 -12.31
CA GLY A 218 9.31 5.03 -12.29
C GLY A 218 8.77 5.79 -11.07
N LEU A 219 8.27 5.07 -10.07
CA LEU A 219 7.74 5.63 -8.83
C LEU A 219 8.89 6.05 -7.91
N PHE A 220 8.79 7.26 -7.37
CA PHE A 220 9.67 7.74 -6.32
C PHE A 220 8.86 8.24 -5.13
N ILE A 221 8.96 7.57 -3.99
CA ILE A 221 8.30 7.93 -2.72
C ILE A 221 9.32 8.62 -1.81
N THR A 222 8.96 9.77 -1.25
CA THR A 222 9.83 10.54 -0.36
C THR A 222 9.06 11.45 0.60
N SER A 223 9.74 11.89 1.66
CA SER A 223 9.35 13.05 2.45
C SER A 223 10.34 14.20 2.23
N VAL A 224 9.81 15.42 2.15
CA VAL A 224 10.58 16.62 1.81
C VAL A 224 10.37 17.68 2.87
N ASP A 225 11.48 18.13 3.44
CA ASP A 225 11.57 19.39 4.18
C ASP A 225 11.77 20.54 3.18
N ILE A 226 10.81 21.45 3.13
CA ILE A 226 10.80 22.61 2.25
C ILE A 226 11.29 23.84 3.03
N ASP A 227 12.31 24.49 2.47
CA ASP A 227 12.83 25.79 2.93
C ASP A 227 13.20 25.84 4.42
N ASN A 228 13.80 24.76 4.95
CA ASN A 228 14.28 24.61 6.33
C ASN A 228 13.15 24.64 7.38
N GLY A 229 12.14 23.80 7.17
CA GLY A 229 11.04 23.58 8.09
C GLY A 229 9.85 24.51 7.86
N SER A 230 9.78 25.19 6.71
CA SER A 230 8.56 25.91 6.32
C SER A 230 7.40 24.93 6.20
N ASP A 231 7.65 23.82 5.52
CA ASP A 231 6.71 22.70 5.39
C ASP A 231 7.48 21.38 5.43
N LEU A 232 6.85 20.37 6.02
CA LEU A 232 7.31 18.99 5.96
C LEU A 232 6.18 18.16 5.37
N ILE A 233 6.41 17.60 4.19
CA ILE A 233 5.40 16.88 3.41
C ILE A 233 5.90 15.51 3.00
N ALA A 234 4.98 14.58 2.77
CA ALA A 234 5.24 13.37 1.99
C ALA A 234 4.56 13.51 0.62
N LEU A 235 5.22 13.02 -0.42
CA LEU A 235 4.71 13.03 -1.79
C LEU A 235 5.41 11.98 -2.65
N ASN A 236 4.80 11.70 -3.78
CA ASN A 236 5.33 10.80 -4.79
C ASN A 236 5.73 11.58 -6.04
N PHE A 237 6.73 11.07 -6.75
CA PHE A 237 7.10 11.53 -8.09
C PHE A 237 6.99 10.38 -9.07
N ASN A 238 6.78 10.72 -10.34
CA ASN A 238 6.82 9.80 -11.46
C ASN A 238 7.91 10.21 -12.44
N VAL A 239 8.67 9.25 -12.95
CA VAL A 239 9.58 9.49 -14.07
C VAL A 239 8.78 9.86 -15.31
N VAL A 240 9.22 10.90 -16.01
CA VAL A 240 8.65 11.31 -17.30
C VAL A 240 9.68 11.14 -18.42
N PRO A 241 9.27 10.78 -19.65
CA PRO A 241 10.19 10.63 -20.78
C PRO A 241 10.93 11.94 -21.10
N SER A 242 12.26 11.90 -21.15
CA SER A 242 13.09 13.12 -21.32
C SER A 242 14.41 12.91 -22.08
N GLY A 243 14.44 11.97 -23.04
CA GLY A 243 15.68 11.62 -23.75
C GLY A 243 16.66 10.91 -22.79
N ASP A 244 17.89 11.42 -22.70
CA ASP A 244 18.94 10.80 -21.86
C ASP A 244 18.94 11.29 -20.40
N ALA A 245 18.19 12.35 -20.10
CA ALA A 245 18.12 12.89 -18.74
C ALA A 245 17.08 12.13 -17.91
N LEU A 246 17.36 11.91 -16.62
CA LEU A 246 16.34 11.47 -15.66
C LEU A 246 15.53 12.68 -15.20
N VAL A 247 14.24 12.71 -15.53
CA VAL A 247 13.31 13.74 -15.08
C VAL A 247 12.19 13.12 -14.26
N ILE A 248 11.96 13.68 -13.08
CA ILE A 248 10.87 13.31 -12.18
C ILE A 248 9.84 14.43 -12.12
N GLN A 249 8.56 14.08 -12.17
CA GLN A 249 7.43 15.00 -12.04
C GLN A 249 6.73 14.75 -10.71
N ALA A 250 6.50 15.81 -9.93
CA ALA A 250 5.78 15.70 -8.67
C ALA A 250 4.31 15.31 -8.92
N ASN A 251 3.81 14.32 -8.19
CA ASN A 251 2.39 14.01 -8.12
C ASN A 251 1.75 14.89 -7.04
N LEU A 252 1.24 16.07 -7.43
CA LEU A 252 0.69 17.03 -6.47
C LEU A 252 -0.57 16.51 -5.73
N GLU A 253 -1.26 15.51 -6.27
CA GLU A 253 -2.40 14.86 -5.60
C GLU A 253 -1.97 13.97 -4.42
N SER A 254 -0.70 13.58 -4.38
CA SER A 254 -0.11 12.79 -3.30
C SER A 254 0.53 13.65 -2.20
N VAL A 255 0.40 14.97 -2.25
CA VAL A 255 0.98 15.82 -1.20
C VAL A 255 0.15 15.69 0.07
N ILE A 256 0.76 15.15 1.13
CA ILE A 256 0.19 15.06 2.47
C ILE A 256 1.13 15.69 3.50
N PRO A 257 0.60 16.29 4.59
CA PRO A 257 1.45 16.78 5.67
C PRO A 257 2.17 15.60 6.31
N ARG A 258 3.45 15.81 6.68
CA ARG A 258 4.27 14.84 7.41
C ARG A 258 4.67 15.44 8.76
N ARG A 259 4.51 14.67 9.82
CA ARG A 259 4.76 15.06 11.21
C ARG A 259 5.70 14.06 11.88
N GLY A 260 6.43 14.57 12.88
CA GLY A 260 7.47 13.81 13.57
C GLY A 260 8.84 13.90 12.88
N PRO A 261 9.90 13.42 13.54
CA PRO A 261 11.23 13.39 12.97
C PRO A 261 11.28 12.38 11.81
N VAL A 262 11.74 12.82 10.64
CA VAL A 262 12.06 11.93 9.52
C VAL A 262 13.57 11.94 9.35
N GLU A 263 14.23 10.86 9.79
CA GLU A 263 15.67 10.69 9.55
C GLU A 263 15.92 10.53 8.05
N GLY A 264 16.97 11.17 7.54
CA GLY A 264 17.32 11.09 6.12
C GLY A 264 16.31 11.75 5.17
N VAL A 265 15.46 12.66 5.69
CA VAL A 265 14.50 13.43 4.88
C VAL A 265 15.20 14.15 3.74
N ALA A 266 14.56 14.17 2.57
CA ALA A 266 15.04 14.99 1.47
C ALA A 266 14.72 16.46 1.74
N THR A 267 15.45 17.37 1.10
CA THR A 267 15.26 18.82 1.28
C THR A 267 15.03 19.49 -0.05
N TYR A 268 14.15 20.48 -0.10
CA TYR A 268 13.98 21.35 -1.25
C TYR A 268 14.18 22.81 -0.82
N SER A 269 14.97 23.57 -1.59
CA SER A 269 15.08 25.01 -1.39
C SER A 269 14.58 25.77 -2.61
N SER A 270 13.60 26.65 -2.39
CA SER A 270 13.10 27.57 -3.41
C SER A 270 14.12 28.64 -3.81
N ALA A 271 15.09 28.93 -2.94
CA ALA A 271 16.14 29.92 -3.19
C ALA A 271 17.12 29.51 -4.31
N ASP A 272 17.34 28.20 -4.48
CA ASP A 272 18.23 27.66 -5.51
C ASP A 272 17.61 26.59 -6.42
N GLY A 273 16.33 26.26 -6.20
CA GLY A 273 15.57 25.30 -6.98
C GLY A 273 16.09 23.87 -6.88
N ARG A 274 16.88 23.52 -5.86
CA ARG A 274 17.47 22.19 -5.72
C ARG A 274 16.74 21.32 -4.71
N PHE A 275 16.43 20.12 -5.16
CA PHE A 275 15.91 19.01 -4.37
C PHE A 275 17.04 18.03 -4.07
N ARG A 276 17.34 17.81 -2.80
CA ARG A 276 18.52 17.08 -2.32
C ARG A 276 18.11 15.91 -1.46
N ILE A 277 18.62 14.74 -1.78
CA ILE A 277 18.29 13.49 -1.12
C ILE A 277 19.60 12.92 -0.54
N PRO A 278 19.74 12.85 0.79
CA PRO A 278 20.97 12.37 1.43
C PRO A 278 21.30 10.92 1.06
N SER A 279 20.27 10.07 1.03
CA SER A 279 20.34 8.65 0.70
C SER A 279 19.06 8.24 -0.03
N LEU A 280 19.22 7.63 -1.19
CA LEU A 280 18.15 7.13 -2.05
C LEU A 280 18.33 5.62 -2.23
N GLU A 281 17.36 4.85 -1.80
CA GLU A 281 17.29 3.43 -2.12
C GLU A 281 16.73 3.28 -3.54
N VAL A 282 17.50 2.68 -4.43
CA VAL A 282 17.13 2.41 -5.81
C VAL A 282 16.94 0.92 -5.98
N ASN A 283 15.72 0.50 -6.34
CA ASN A 283 15.43 -0.86 -6.74
C ASN A 283 15.37 -0.93 -8.27
N ALA A 284 16.29 -1.71 -8.85
CA ALA A 284 16.32 -1.98 -10.27
C ALA A 284 16.08 -3.46 -10.52
N ASN A 285 14.83 -3.84 -10.80
CA ASN A 285 14.45 -5.24 -11.07
C ASN A 285 14.85 -6.22 -9.95
N GLY A 286 14.70 -5.81 -8.69
CA GLY A 286 15.06 -6.60 -7.52
C GLY A 286 16.53 -6.45 -7.09
N GLU A 287 17.36 -5.77 -7.88
CA GLU A 287 18.71 -5.38 -7.46
C GLU A 287 18.64 -4.06 -6.70
N VAL A 288 18.92 -4.11 -5.40
CA VAL A 288 18.85 -2.95 -4.50
C VAL A 288 20.23 -2.31 -4.36
N SER A 289 20.28 -1.01 -4.58
CA SER A 289 21.47 -0.17 -4.35
C SER A 289 21.11 1.09 -3.58
N ILE A 290 22.09 1.64 -2.87
CA ILE A 290 21.95 2.94 -2.20
C ILE A 290 22.80 3.95 -2.95
N VAL A 291 22.19 5.07 -3.31
CA VAL A 291 22.85 6.21 -3.94
C VAL A 291 22.81 7.38 -2.96
N SER A 292 23.93 8.06 -2.76
CA SER A 292 24.04 9.15 -1.79
C SER A 292 24.14 10.52 -2.48
N ASN A 293 23.80 11.58 -1.74
CA ASN A 293 23.94 12.97 -2.19
C ASN A 293 23.31 13.22 -3.57
N VAL A 294 22.12 12.67 -3.79
CA VAL A 294 21.38 12.86 -5.04
C VAL A 294 20.82 14.27 -5.07
N VAL A 295 21.02 14.97 -6.19
CA VAL A 295 20.52 16.32 -6.39
C VAL A 295 19.74 16.36 -7.69
N PHE A 296 18.49 16.82 -7.60
CA PHE A 296 17.70 17.22 -8.74
C PHE A 296 17.52 18.75 -8.73
N VAL A 297 17.41 19.35 -9.92
CA VAL A 297 17.16 20.79 -10.11
C VAL A 297 15.79 20.98 -10.73
N LEU A 298 15.01 21.94 -10.23
CA LEU A 298 13.73 22.33 -10.80
C LEU A 298 13.94 22.87 -12.21
N THR A 299 13.38 22.18 -13.20
CA THR A 299 13.49 22.54 -14.62
C THR A 299 12.17 22.98 -15.24
N ASN A 300 11.04 22.66 -14.59
CA ASN A 300 9.73 23.20 -14.93
C ASN A 300 8.92 23.42 -13.65
N ALA A 301 8.24 24.57 -13.54
CA ALA A 301 7.38 24.89 -12.41
C ALA A 301 5.92 24.48 -12.61
N SER A 302 5.49 24.20 -13.86
CA SER A 302 4.14 23.73 -14.16
C SER A 302 4.10 22.91 -15.46
N PRO A 303 3.97 21.58 -15.38
CA PRO A 303 3.98 20.76 -14.15
C PRO A 303 5.32 20.89 -13.40
N VAL A 304 5.31 20.63 -12.10
CA VAL A 304 6.52 20.66 -11.26
C VAL A 304 7.42 19.48 -11.64
N GLN A 305 8.54 19.77 -12.30
CA GLN A 305 9.49 18.76 -12.77
C GLN A 305 10.91 19.11 -12.35
N PHE A 306 11.64 18.07 -11.96
CA PHE A 306 13.03 18.18 -11.61
C PHE A 306 13.88 17.26 -12.48
N THR A 307 15.06 17.74 -12.89
CA THR A 307 16.04 16.97 -13.66
C THR A 307 17.21 16.59 -12.77
N LEU A 308 17.67 15.35 -12.85
CA LEU A 308 18.84 14.88 -12.11
C LEU A 308 20.06 15.71 -12.48
N GLU A 309 20.69 16.35 -11.48
CA GLU A 309 21.90 17.17 -11.63
C GLU A 309 23.15 16.36 -11.25
N SER A 310 23.12 15.64 -10.13
CA SER A 310 24.26 14.86 -9.66
C SER A 310 23.86 13.79 -8.64
N PHE A 311 24.75 12.83 -8.40
CA PHE A 311 24.67 11.84 -7.33
C PHE A 311 26.07 11.26 -7.03
N GLN A 312 26.19 10.54 -5.92
CA GLN A 312 27.40 9.80 -5.53
C GLN A 312 27.05 8.32 -5.36
N GLN A 313 27.90 7.45 -5.91
CA GLN A 313 27.81 5.99 -5.80
C GLN A 313 28.92 5.48 -4.90
#